data_AF-A0A6C0IHX5-F1
#
_entry.id   AF-A0A6C0IHX5-F1
#
_cell.length_a   1.000
_cell.length_b   1.000
_cell.length_c   1.000
_cell.angle_alpha   90.00
_cell.angle_beta   90.00
_cell.angle_gamma   90.00
#
_symmetry.space_group_name_H-M   'P 1'
#
loop_
_entity.id
_entity.type
_entity.pdbx_description
1 polymer ?
#
loop_
_entity_poly.entity_id
_entity_poly.type
_entity_poly.pdbx_seq_one_letter_code
_entity_poly.pdbx_strand_id
1 'polypeptide(L)'
;MNQTELSYFVVLVIVILLSQFAPTKLLMLLDHLVIRMALVLLLLYLMRVGPTAGIFGLMAIAILYLERNRRKIAEALLKIDKMDSAYTLHHPQATVEEASQPQKTVPVIPFDVPESFETDFLPTEASDSAFFEPVAETINQKAVLSTIYPSGSPSASESLYEKLGFGHVDGVTTLGSQ
;
A
#
# COMPACT_ATOMS: atom_id res chain seq x y z
N MET A 1 -0.52 -40.86 31.03
CA MET A 1 -1.30 -40.05 30.07
C MET A 1 -2.75 -40.42 30.28
N ASN A 2 -3.56 -39.48 30.75
CA ASN A 2 -4.96 -39.77 31.11
C ASN A 2 -5.75 -40.05 29.83
N GLN A 3 -6.71 -40.98 29.86
CA GLN A 3 -7.50 -41.37 28.68
C GLN A 3 -8.16 -40.17 27.97
N THR A 4 -8.47 -39.12 28.72
CA THR A 4 -9.01 -37.85 28.24
C THR A 4 -7.99 -36.99 27.49
N GLU A 5 -6.72 -37.04 27.84
CA GLU A 5 -5.66 -36.30 27.11
C GLU A 5 -5.36 -36.96 25.77
N LEU A 6 -5.41 -38.29 25.75
CA LEU A 6 -5.25 -39.06 24.53
C LEU A 6 -6.40 -38.80 23.55
N SER A 7 -7.64 -38.65 24.02
CA SER A 7 -8.77 -38.29 23.15
C SER A 7 -8.64 -36.87 22.58
N TYR A 8 -8.21 -35.87 23.36
CA TYR A 8 -7.95 -34.52 22.82
C TYR A 8 -6.84 -34.50 21.77
N PHE A 9 -5.77 -35.27 21.99
CA PHE A 9 -4.68 -35.40 21.03
C PHE A 9 -5.14 -36.05 19.72
N VAL A 10 -5.93 -37.13 19.79
CA VAL A 10 -6.49 -37.78 18.60
C VAL A 10 -7.41 -36.83 17.83
N VAL A 11 -8.28 -36.09 18.53
CA VAL A 11 -9.15 -35.08 17.91
C VAL A 11 -8.33 -33.99 17.23
N LEU A 12 -7.27 -33.49 17.87
CA LEU A 12 -6.36 -32.51 17.27
C LEU A 12 -5.72 -33.05 15.98
N VAL A 13 -5.18 -34.28 16.00
CA VAL A 13 -4.56 -34.89 14.82
C VAL A 13 -5.56 -35.02 13.68
N ILE A 14 -6.80 -35.42 13.98
CA ILE A 14 -7.88 -35.47 12.98
C ILE A 14 -8.15 -34.08 12.40
N VAL A 15 -8.23 -33.04 13.23
CA VAL A 15 -8.43 -31.66 12.76
C VAL A 15 -7.30 -31.21 11.85
N ILE A 16 -6.04 -31.53 12.19
CA ILE A 16 -4.88 -31.17 11.37
C ILE A 16 -4.98 -31.83 9.99
N LEU A 17 -5.22 -33.15 9.96
CA LEU A 17 -5.34 -33.91 8.72
C LEU A 17 -6.51 -33.42 7.87
N LEU A 18 -7.68 -33.19 8.48
CA LEU A 18 -8.87 -32.71 7.76
C LEU A 18 -8.78 -31.24 7.35
N SER A 19 -8.01 -30.41 8.05
CA SER A 19 -7.87 -28.98 7.71
C SER A 19 -7.30 -28.77 6.30
N GLN A 20 -6.42 -29.67 5.86
CA GLN A 20 -5.84 -29.64 4.51
C GLN A 20 -6.89 -29.93 3.44
N PHE A 21 -7.87 -30.77 3.74
CA PHE A 21 -8.96 -31.14 2.82
C PHE A 21 -10.19 -30.23 2.92
N ALA A 22 -10.23 -29.30 3.88
CA ALA A 22 -11.36 -28.40 4.03
C ALA A 22 -11.55 -27.55 2.75
N PRO A 23 -12.78 -27.42 2.20
CA PRO A 23 -13.01 -26.64 0.99
C PRO A 23 -12.87 -25.14 1.27
N THR A 24 -12.34 -24.39 0.29
CA THR A 24 -12.00 -22.96 0.44
C THR A 24 -13.20 -22.10 0.88
N LYS A 25 -14.42 -22.46 0.44
CA LYS A 25 -15.66 -21.80 0.85
C LYS A 25 -15.93 -21.91 2.37
N LEU A 26 -15.63 -23.05 2.98
CA LEU A 26 -15.76 -23.22 4.44
C LEU A 26 -14.70 -22.42 5.21
N LEU A 27 -13.50 -22.30 4.65
CA LEU A 27 -12.43 -21.48 5.25
C LEU A 27 -12.69 -19.98 5.12
N MET A 28 -13.37 -19.54 4.05
CA MET A 28 -13.85 -18.15 3.93
C MET A 28 -15.01 -17.87 4.87
N LEU A 29 -15.82 -18.87 5.22
CA LEU A 29 -16.90 -18.73 6.21
C LEU A 29 -16.36 -18.29 7.58
N LEU A 30 -15.13 -18.68 7.93
CA LEU A 30 -14.43 -18.26 9.14
C LEU A 30 -14.22 -16.73 9.24
N ASP A 31 -14.36 -15.99 8.15
CA ASP A 31 -14.19 -14.53 8.09
C ASP A 31 -15.41 -13.78 8.61
N HIS A 32 -16.58 -14.42 8.60
CA HIS A 32 -17.79 -13.78 9.05
C HIS A 32 -17.70 -13.49 10.55
N LEU A 33 -18.06 -12.27 10.90
CA LEU A 33 -18.03 -11.78 12.28
C LEU A 33 -18.79 -12.70 13.25
N VAL A 34 -19.95 -13.21 12.82
CA VAL A 34 -20.77 -14.15 13.62
C VAL A 34 -20.02 -15.43 13.96
N ILE A 35 -19.28 -15.99 13.00
CA ILE A 35 -18.54 -17.24 13.19
C ILE A 35 -17.30 -17.01 14.04
N ARG A 36 -16.65 -15.86 13.88
CA ARG A 36 -15.56 -15.44 14.74
C ARG A 36 -15.99 -15.33 16.20
N MET A 37 -17.16 -14.74 16.44
CA MET A 37 -17.75 -14.69 17.79
C MET A 37 -18.07 -16.09 18.32
N ALA A 38 -18.65 -16.96 17.49
CA ALA A 38 -18.93 -18.35 17.87
C ALA A 38 -17.66 -19.13 18.24
N LEU A 39 -16.56 -18.96 17.50
CA LEU A 39 -15.26 -19.58 17.79
C LEU A 39 -14.66 -19.08 19.11
N VAL A 40 -14.78 -17.79 19.42
CA VAL A 40 -14.32 -17.24 20.71
C VAL A 40 -15.15 -17.81 21.85
N LEU A 41 -16.47 -17.90 21.70
CA LEU A 41 -17.35 -18.52 22.69
C LEU A 41 -17.03 -20.02 22.89
N LEU A 42 -16.77 -20.75 21.81
CA LEU A 42 -16.32 -22.15 21.85
C LEU A 42 -15.00 -22.28 22.62
N LEU A 43 -14.04 -21.39 22.37
CA LEU A 43 -12.75 -21.38 23.07
C LEU A 43 -12.91 -21.12 24.57
N LEU A 44 -13.75 -20.15 24.94
CA LEU A 44 -14.08 -19.85 26.33
C LEU A 44 -14.75 -21.05 27.02
N TYR A 45 -15.63 -21.76 26.31
CA TYR A 45 -16.23 -22.99 26.79
C TYR A 45 -15.19 -24.10 27.02
N LEU A 46 -14.26 -24.30 26.08
CA LEU A 46 -13.17 -25.27 26.20
C LEU A 46 -12.26 -24.97 27.41
N MET A 47 -11.96 -23.69 27.64
CA MET A 47 -11.19 -23.26 28.83
C MET A 47 -11.91 -23.56 30.14
N ARG A 48 -13.25 -23.50 30.16
CA ARG A 48 -14.04 -23.86 31.34
C ARG A 48 -13.98 -25.37 31.65
N VAL A 49 -13.90 -26.23 30.63
CA VAL A 49 -13.81 -27.69 30.80
C VAL A 49 -12.44 -28.10 31.35
N GLY A 50 -11.37 -27.42 30.92
CA GLY A 50 -10.05 -27.60 31.49
C GLY A 50 -8.94 -26.89 30.71
N PRO A 51 -7.80 -26.59 31.35
CA PRO A 51 -6.71 -25.86 30.72
C PRO A 51 -6.10 -26.62 29.54
N THR A 52 -6.02 -27.95 29.62
CA THR A 52 -5.50 -28.79 28.52
C THR A 52 -6.41 -28.76 27.29
N ALA A 53 -7.73 -28.86 27.49
CA ALA A 53 -8.71 -28.78 26.41
C ALA A 53 -8.69 -27.40 25.74
N GLY A 54 -8.53 -26.33 26.53
CA GLY A 54 -8.35 -24.97 26.04
C GLY A 54 -7.11 -24.81 25.15
N ILE A 55 -5.95 -25.35 25.56
CA ILE A 55 -4.72 -25.30 24.76
C ILE A 55 -4.89 -26.05 23.43
N PHE A 56 -5.40 -27.29 23.46
CA PHE A 56 -5.62 -28.06 22.23
C PHE A 56 -6.66 -27.41 21.31
N GLY A 57 -7.73 -26.85 21.87
CA GLY A 57 -8.74 -26.10 21.12
C GLY A 57 -8.17 -24.85 20.45
N LEU A 58 -7.36 -24.08 21.18
CA LEU A 58 -6.67 -22.91 20.63
C LEU A 58 -5.74 -23.31 19.49
N MET A 59 -4.99 -24.39 19.66
CA MET A 59 -4.06 -24.88 18.65
C MET A 59 -4.81 -25.36 17.39
N ALA A 60 -5.93 -26.07 17.54
CA ALA A 60 -6.79 -26.47 16.43
C ALA A 60 -7.32 -25.26 15.64
N ILE A 61 -7.80 -24.23 16.34
CA ILE A 61 -8.28 -22.99 15.72
C ILE A 61 -7.13 -22.26 15.02
N ALA A 62 -5.96 -22.16 15.66
CA ALA A 62 -4.79 -21.51 15.07
C ALA A 62 -4.36 -22.18 13.76
N ILE A 63 -4.36 -23.52 13.71
CA ILE A 63 -4.02 -24.29 12.51
C ILE A 63 -5.03 -24.02 11.38
N LEU A 64 -6.32 -23.98 11.68
CA LEU A 64 -7.37 -23.60 10.72
C LEU A 64 -7.14 -22.18 10.15
N TYR A 65 -6.78 -21.22 10.99
CA TYR A 65 -6.48 -19.85 10.56
C TYR A 65 -5.17 -19.76 9.75
N LEU A 66 -4.14 -20.54 10.07
CA LEU A 66 -2.91 -20.61 9.29
C LEU A 66 -3.16 -21.20 7.91
N GLU A 67 -3.92 -22.28 7.80
CA GLU A 67 -4.30 -22.88 6.50
C GLU A 67 -5.15 -21.92 5.66
N ARG A 68 -6.09 -21.23 6.29
CA ARG A 68 -6.85 -20.15 5.64
C ARG A 68 -5.92 -19.06 5.08
N ASN A 69 -4.98 -18.56 5.90
CA ASN A 69 -4.07 -17.50 5.49
C ASN A 69 -3.15 -17.96 4.35
N ARG A 70 -2.65 -19.20 4.40
CA ARG A 70 -1.85 -19.80 3.32
C ARG A 70 -2.60 -19.75 1.98
N ARG A 71 -3.89 -20.11 1.97
CA ARG A 71 -4.72 -20.11 0.76
C ARG A 71 -5.02 -18.69 0.27
N LYS A 72 -5.30 -17.76 1.18
CA LYS A 72 -5.45 -16.33 0.81
C LYS A 72 -4.21 -15.76 0.16
N ILE A 73 -3.03 -16.09 0.69
CA ILE A 73 -1.76 -15.66 0.10
C ILE A 73 -1.58 -16.29 -1.29
N ALA A 74 -1.88 -17.57 -1.46
CA ALA A 74 -1.80 -18.23 -2.75
C ALA A 74 -2.74 -17.60 -3.79
N GLU A 75 -3.98 -17.28 -3.41
CA GLU A 75 -4.92 -16.57 -4.28
C GLU A 75 -4.44 -15.15 -4.62
N ALA A 76 -3.89 -14.42 -3.64
CA ALA A 76 -3.33 -13.09 -3.86
C ALA A 76 -2.12 -13.12 -4.80
N LEU A 77 -1.22 -14.11 -4.65
CA LEU A 77 -0.09 -14.31 -5.55
C LEU A 77 -0.55 -14.59 -6.98
N LEU A 78 -1.55 -15.44 -7.16
CA LEU A 78 -2.14 -15.70 -8.49
C LEU A 78 -2.79 -14.45 -9.09
N LYS A 79 -3.38 -13.58 -8.26
CA LYS A 79 -3.94 -12.31 -8.73
C LYS A 79 -2.85 -11.33 -9.14
N ILE A 80 -1.77 -11.23 -8.36
CA ILE A 80 -0.60 -10.39 -8.68
C ILE A 80 0.04 -10.88 -9.98
N ASP A 81 0.27 -12.19 -10.12
CA ASP A 81 0.85 -12.78 -11.33
C ASP A 81 0.00 -12.51 -12.59
N LYS A 82 -1.33 -12.55 -12.45
CA LYS A 82 -2.26 -12.15 -13.54
C LYS A 82 -2.18 -10.65 -13.86
N MET A 83 -2.02 -9.80 -12.85
CA MET A 83 -1.85 -8.36 -13.06
C MET A 83 -0.50 -8.05 -13.71
N ASP A 84 0.58 -8.69 -13.25
CA ASP A 84 1.92 -8.53 -13.80
C ASP A 84 2.00 -9.06 -15.22
N SER A 85 1.44 -10.23 -15.52
CA SER A 85 1.42 -10.79 -16.89
C SER A 85 0.56 -9.97 -17.84
N ALA A 86 -0.59 -9.45 -17.42
CA ALA A 86 -1.36 -8.51 -18.22
C ALA A 86 -0.56 -7.22 -18.49
N TYR A 87 0.13 -6.71 -17.47
CA TYR A 87 0.95 -5.51 -17.60
C TYR A 87 2.20 -5.72 -18.47
N THR A 88 2.93 -6.83 -18.30
CA THR A 88 4.14 -7.15 -19.08
C THR A 88 3.85 -7.56 -20.52
N LEU A 89 2.70 -8.18 -20.81
CA LEU A 89 2.29 -8.48 -22.19
C LEU A 89 2.07 -7.18 -22.98
N HIS A 90 1.53 -6.14 -22.34
CA HIS A 90 1.33 -4.83 -22.95
C HIS A 90 2.57 -3.94 -22.90
N HIS A 91 3.49 -4.16 -21.94
CA HIS A 91 4.68 -3.36 -21.74
C HIS A 91 5.91 -4.21 -21.37
N PRO A 92 6.73 -4.63 -22.34
CA PRO A 92 8.02 -5.23 -22.03
C PRO A 92 8.86 -4.22 -21.24
N GLN A 93 9.32 -4.61 -20.06
CA GLN A 93 10.23 -3.79 -19.27
C GLN A 93 11.51 -3.56 -20.07
N ALA A 94 11.91 -2.30 -20.23
CA ALA A 94 13.14 -1.96 -20.94
C ALA A 94 14.33 -2.65 -20.27
N THR A 95 15.18 -3.26 -21.07
CA THR A 95 16.42 -3.86 -20.56
C THR A 95 17.36 -2.77 -20.04
N VAL A 96 18.31 -3.13 -19.18
CA VAL A 96 19.27 -2.17 -18.58
C VAL A 96 20.05 -1.41 -19.66
N GLU A 97 20.35 -2.06 -20.78
CA GLU A 97 21.03 -1.44 -21.93
C GLU A 97 20.13 -0.44 -22.67
N GLU A 98 18.84 -0.73 -22.83
CA GLU A 98 17.86 0.17 -23.43
C GLU A 98 17.51 1.35 -22.51
N ALA A 99 17.46 1.13 -21.20
CA ALA A 99 17.23 2.17 -20.19
C ALA A 99 18.37 3.20 -20.14
N SER A 100 19.57 2.81 -20.56
CA SER A 100 20.74 3.69 -20.61
C SER A 100 20.76 4.63 -21.82
N GLN A 101 19.92 4.36 -22.83
CA GLN A 101 19.80 5.21 -24.01
C GLN A 101 18.82 6.37 -23.76
N PRO A 102 19.11 7.59 -24.22
CA PRO A 102 18.21 8.73 -24.06
C PRO A 102 16.89 8.46 -24.81
N GLN A 103 15.81 8.30 -24.04
CA GLN A 103 14.49 8.03 -24.60
C GLN A 103 13.94 9.29 -25.28
N LYS A 104 13.64 9.19 -26.58
CA LYS A 104 13.08 10.29 -27.38
C LYS A 104 11.57 10.44 -27.20
N THR A 105 10.89 9.36 -26.83
CA THR A 105 9.44 9.31 -26.61
C THR A 105 9.15 8.35 -25.46
N VAL A 106 8.39 8.81 -24.47
CA VAL A 106 7.87 7.95 -23.39
C VAL A 106 6.57 7.32 -23.89
N PRO A 107 6.42 5.99 -23.87
CA PRO A 107 5.14 5.37 -24.17
C PRO A 107 4.13 5.76 -23.07
N VAL A 108 3.17 6.61 -23.42
CA VAL A 108 2.07 6.99 -22.53
C VAL A 108 0.95 5.98 -22.71
N ILE A 109 0.53 5.36 -21.62
CA ILE A 109 -0.59 4.41 -21.61
C ILE A 109 -1.86 5.19 -21.98
N PRO A 110 -2.69 4.70 -22.92
CA PRO A 110 -3.98 5.32 -23.18
C PRO A 110 -4.80 5.28 -21.89
N PHE A 111 -5.51 6.38 -21.60
CA PHE A 111 -6.40 6.43 -20.45
C PHE A 111 -7.41 5.29 -20.52
N ASP A 112 -7.66 4.67 -19.37
CA ASP A 112 -8.65 3.62 -19.26
C ASP A 112 -10.05 4.15 -19.64
N VAL A 113 -10.86 3.29 -20.25
CA VAL A 113 -12.22 3.63 -20.66
C VAL A 113 -13.18 2.94 -19.69
N PRO A 114 -14.07 3.68 -19.02
CA PRO A 114 -14.91 3.11 -17.98
C PRO A 114 -15.78 1.97 -18.51
N GLU A 115 -15.86 0.89 -17.74
CA GLU A 115 -16.71 -0.26 -18.07
C GLU A 115 -18.18 0.02 -17.74
N SER A 116 -19.12 -0.64 -18.43
CA SER A 116 -20.57 -0.34 -18.33
C SER A 116 -21.20 -0.48 -16.93
N PHE A 117 -20.50 -1.09 -15.96
CA PHE A 117 -20.96 -1.23 -14.58
C PHE A 117 -20.28 -0.24 -13.63
N GLU A 118 -19.27 0.49 -14.09
CA GLU A 118 -18.64 1.53 -13.30
C GLU A 118 -19.59 2.70 -13.15
N THR A 119 -19.76 3.17 -11.91
CA THR A 119 -20.58 4.33 -11.64
C THR A 119 -19.79 5.57 -12.02
N ASP A 120 -20.37 6.41 -12.88
CA ASP A 120 -19.83 7.74 -13.14
C ASP A 120 -19.57 8.46 -11.81
N PHE A 121 -18.34 8.97 -11.65
CA PHE A 121 -18.03 9.84 -10.53
C PHE A 121 -18.77 11.16 -10.73
N LEU A 122 -20.00 11.22 -10.22
CA LEU A 122 -20.73 12.45 -10.05
C LEU A 122 -20.32 13.00 -8.67
N PRO A 123 -19.53 14.09 -8.60
CA PRO A 123 -19.31 14.76 -7.33
C PRO A 123 -20.68 15.20 -6.81
N THR A 124 -21.13 14.58 -5.72
CA THR A 124 -22.43 14.86 -5.09
C THR A 124 -22.52 16.28 -4.54
N GLU A 125 -21.36 16.89 -4.30
CA GLU A 125 -21.23 18.27 -3.84
C GLU A 125 -20.82 19.12 -5.04
N ALA A 126 -21.64 20.14 -5.34
CA ALA A 126 -21.30 21.14 -6.34
C ALA A 126 -19.96 21.76 -5.94
N SER A 127 -18.92 21.48 -6.73
CA SER A 127 -17.64 22.18 -6.68
C SER A 127 -17.80 23.60 -7.22
N ASP A 128 -18.76 24.33 -6.67
CA ASP A 128 -18.90 25.76 -6.89
C ASP A 128 -17.81 26.47 -6.09
N SER A 129 -17.19 27.46 -6.73
CA SER A 129 -16.21 28.37 -6.15
C SER A 129 -16.66 29.01 -4.82
N ALA A 130 -17.97 29.02 -4.56
CA ALA A 130 -18.58 29.48 -3.31
C ALA A 130 -18.23 28.63 -2.07
N PHE A 131 -17.82 27.36 -2.23
CA PHE A 131 -17.49 26.45 -1.12
C PHE A 131 -15.98 26.15 -1.00
N PHE A 132 -15.15 26.82 -1.79
CA PHE A 132 -13.70 26.68 -1.68
C PHE A 132 -13.17 27.54 -0.53
N GLU A 133 -12.83 26.92 0.59
CA GLU A 133 -12.00 27.57 1.61
C GLU A 133 -10.52 27.46 1.20
N PRO A 134 -9.85 28.56 0.79
CA PRO A 134 -8.46 28.50 0.42
C PRO A 134 -7.61 28.13 1.65
N VAL A 135 -6.97 26.96 1.59
CA VAL A 135 -6.11 26.41 2.66
C VAL A 135 -4.87 27.29 2.94
N ALA A 136 -4.60 28.29 2.09
CA ALA A 136 -3.56 29.29 2.29
C ALA A 136 -3.88 30.59 1.55
N GLU A 137 -3.28 31.70 2.01
CA GLU A 137 -3.24 32.96 1.26
C GLU A 137 -2.68 32.71 -0.14
N THR A 138 -3.32 33.31 -1.15
CA THR A 138 -2.89 33.18 -2.55
C THR A 138 -1.43 33.62 -2.71
N ILE A 139 -0.69 33.10 -3.71
CA ILE A 139 0.72 33.45 -3.93
C ILE A 139 0.96 34.97 -3.98
N ASN A 140 -0.04 35.74 -4.44
CA ASN A 140 0.00 37.20 -4.52
C ASN A 140 -0.23 37.92 -3.17
N GLN A 141 -0.58 37.19 -2.11
CA GLN A 141 -0.83 37.73 -0.76
C GLN A 141 0.30 37.41 0.21
N LYS A 142 1.34 36.68 -0.20
CA LYS A 142 2.52 36.48 0.65
C LYS A 142 3.17 37.83 0.93
N ALA A 143 3.16 38.24 2.20
CA ALA A 143 3.91 39.41 2.64
C ALA A 143 5.38 39.25 2.22
N VAL A 144 5.86 40.18 1.39
CA VAL A 144 7.26 40.23 1.00
C VAL A 144 8.05 40.48 2.28
N LEU A 145 8.72 39.44 2.78
CA LEU A 145 9.66 39.56 3.88
C LEU A 145 10.72 40.56 3.44
N SER A 146 10.79 41.71 4.10
CA SER A 146 11.82 42.71 3.83
C SER A 146 13.18 42.12 4.19
N THR A 147 13.90 41.57 3.20
CA THR A 147 15.33 41.35 3.31
C THR A 147 16.00 42.71 3.24
N ILE A 148 16.10 43.36 4.40
CA ILE A 148 16.94 44.54 4.54
C ILE A 148 18.37 44.05 4.32
N TYR A 149 18.92 44.27 3.13
CA TYR A 149 20.35 44.15 2.89
C TYR A 149 21.03 45.28 3.65
N PRO A 150 21.90 44.99 4.64
CA PRO A 150 22.65 46.03 5.32
C PRO A 150 23.87 46.41 4.46
N SER A 151 23.63 47.02 3.30
CA SER A 151 24.55 47.89 2.55
C SER A 151 24.09 48.02 1.10
N GLY A 152 23.80 49.25 0.68
CA GLY A 152 23.35 49.58 -0.67
C GLY A 152 24.48 49.56 -1.71
N SER A 153 25.08 48.40 -1.96
CA SER A 153 26.01 48.22 -3.09
C SER A 153 25.50 47.13 -4.04
N PRO A 154 25.32 47.41 -5.34
CA PRO A 154 24.73 46.48 -6.31
C PRO A 154 25.64 45.28 -6.67
N SER A 155 26.84 45.18 -6.09
CA SER A 155 27.82 44.09 -6.36
C SER A 155 27.90 43.04 -5.23
N ALA A 156 27.06 43.13 -4.19
CA ALA A 156 27.11 42.19 -3.06
C ALA A 156 26.85 40.72 -3.43
N SER A 157 26.18 40.45 -4.57
CA SER A 157 25.94 39.11 -5.08
C SER A 157 27.20 38.41 -5.59
N GLU A 158 28.17 39.14 -6.16
CA GLU A 158 29.41 38.53 -6.71
C GLU A 158 30.23 37.85 -5.60
N SER A 159 30.35 38.50 -4.43
CA SER A 159 31.11 37.96 -3.29
C SER A 159 30.48 36.73 -2.64
N LEU A 160 29.17 36.53 -2.81
CA LEU A 160 28.44 35.38 -2.28
C LEU A 160 28.61 34.14 -3.16
N TYR A 161 28.57 34.30 -4.49
CA TYR A 161 28.81 33.19 -5.42
C TYR A 161 30.25 32.69 -5.38
N GLU A 162 31.22 33.58 -5.15
CA GLU A 162 32.63 33.23 -4.96
C GLU A 162 32.84 32.46 -3.65
N LYS A 163 32.23 32.90 -2.53
CA LYS A 163 32.31 32.19 -1.24
C LYS A 163 31.60 30.83 -1.24
N LEU A 164 30.55 30.67 -2.05
CA LEU A 164 29.82 29.42 -2.21
C LEU A 164 30.50 28.45 -3.19
N GLY A 165 31.64 28.83 -3.77
CA GLY A 165 32.44 27.96 -4.64
C GLY A 165 31.89 27.82 -6.07
N PHE A 166 30.92 28.66 -6.45
CA PHE A 166 30.35 28.71 -7.80
C PHE A 166 31.00 29.81 -8.65
N GLY A 167 32.33 29.95 -8.52
CA GLY A 167 33.09 30.89 -9.35
C GLY A 167 33.02 30.48 -10.83
N HIS A 168 32.61 31.45 -11.66
CA HIS A 168 32.77 31.55 -13.12
C HIS A 168 33.12 30.26 -13.88
N VAL A 169 32.13 29.71 -14.59
CA VAL A 169 32.41 28.77 -15.69
C VAL A 169 32.92 29.59 -16.88
N ASP A 170 34.15 29.33 -17.33
CA ASP A 170 34.72 29.98 -18.51
C ASP A 170 33.79 29.83 -19.72
N GLY A 171 33.36 30.95 -20.30
CA GLY A 171 32.62 31.00 -21.57
C GLY A 171 31.18 31.51 -21.51
N VAL A 172 30.62 31.86 -20.35
CA VAL A 172 29.24 32.38 -20.28
C VAL A 172 29.23 33.86 -19.92
N THR A 173 29.05 34.72 -20.94
CA THR A 173 28.73 36.14 -20.77
C THR A 173 27.23 36.29 -20.65
N THR A 174 26.73 36.69 -19.48
CA THR A 174 25.34 37.11 -19.32
C THR A 174 25.21 38.55 -19.82
N LEU A 175 24.65 38.72 -21.01
CA LEU A 175 24.26 40.04 -21.52
C LEU A 175 23.11 40.58 -20.66
N GLY A 176 23.43 41.47 -19.72
CA GLY A 176 22.45 42.31 -19.06
C GLY A 176 21.82 43.25 -20.09
N SER A 177 20.51 43.17 -20.24
CA SER A 177 19.71 44.09 -21.05
C SER A 177 19.88 45.54 -20.56
N GLN A 178 20.22 46.44 -21.47
CA GLN A 178 19.96 47.88 -21.32
C GLN A 178 18.47 48.17 -21.37
#